data_AF-A0A2D6F1F8-F1
#
_entry.id   AF-A0A2D6F1F8-F1
#
_cell.length_a   1.000
_cell.length_b   1.000
_cell.length_c   1.000
_cell.angle_alpha   90.00
_cell.angle_beta   90.00
_cell.angle_gamma   90.00
#
_symmetry.space_group_name_H-M   'P 1'
#
loop_
_entity.id
_entity.type
_entity.pdbx_description
1 polymer ?
#
loop_
_entity_poly.entity_id
_entity_poly.type
_entity_poly.pdbx_seq_one_letter_code
_entity_poly.pdbx_strand_id
1 'polypeptide(L)'
;MVGFNIKRGIYVVPGIGKVDATKEVDQATCLALLESRAFPFISVTPEAIPFLKTSKLNQKRVANLILQATTKEEVALLLEVKTTKALTRIAETKLNTLEESFS
;
A
#
# COMPACT_ATOMS: atom_id res chain seq x y z
N MET A 1 1.85 14.54 -6.43
CA MET A 1 1.04 13.36 -6.11
C MET A 1 0.79 13.41 -4.62
N VAL A 2 -0.44 13.68 -4.19
CA VAL A 2 -0.70 13.84 -2.75
C VAL A 2 -0.85 12.45 -2.13
N GLY A 3 0.20 11.98 -1.45
CA GLY A 3 0.13 10.82 -0.54
C GLY A 3 0.71 9.49 -1.03
N PHE A 4 0.94 9.28 -2.32
CA PHE A 4 1.43 8.00 -2.82
C PHE A 4 2.63 8.17 -3.72
N ASN A 5 3.60 7.26 -3.60
CA ASN A 5 4.74 7.18 -4.50
C ASN A 5 4.44 6.15 -5.59
N ILE A 6 4.15 6.60 -6.81
CA ILE A 6 3.88 5.73 -7.96
C ILE A 6 5.00 5.90 -8.98
N LYS A 7 5.57 4.78 -9.45
CA LYS A 7 6.54 4.82 -10.54
C LYS A 7 5.89 5.42 -11.78
N ARG A 8 6.57 6.40 -12.41
CA ARG A 8 6.05 7.05 -13.61
C ARG A 8 5.98 6.07 -14.78
N GLY A 9 4.84 6.07 -15.46
CA GLY A 9 4.61 5.23 -16.63
C GLY A 9 3.14 5.18 -17.02
N ILE A 10 2.87 4.56 -18.17
CA ILE A 10 1.51 4.24 -18.61
C ILE A 10 1.33 2.73 -18.43
N TYR A 11 0.35 2.35 -17.63
CA TYR A 11 0.12 0.97 -17.21
C TYR A 11 -1.27 0.51 -17.62
N VAL A 12 -1.39 -0.78 -17.91
CA VAL A 12 -2.69 -1.45 -18.07
C VAL A 12 -2.82 -2.42 -16.91
N VAL A 13 -3.65 -2.07 -15.94
CA VAL A 13 -3.82 -2.84 -14.70
C VAL A 13 -5.12 -3.62 -14.76
N PRO A 14 -5.08 -4.96 -14.59
CA PRO A 14 -6.29 -5.78 -14.55
C PRO A 14 -7.28 -5.28 -13.49
N GLY A 15 -8.56 -5.13 -13.87
CA GLY A 15 -9.63 -4.67 -12.98
C GLY A 15 -9.72 -3.15 -12.76
N ILE A 16 -8.71 -2.37 -13.19
CA ILE A 16 -8.70 -0.90 -13.10
C ILE A 16 -8.74 -0.27 -14.49
N GLY A 17 -7.98 -0.85 -15.44
CA GLY A 17 -7.85 -0.35 -16.81
C GLY A 17 -6.54 0.39 -17.03
N LYS A 18 -6.54 1.33 -17.98
CA LYS A 18 -5.36 2.11 -18.34
C LYS A 18 -5.14 3.25 -17.35
N VAL A 19 -3.99 3.27 -16.70
CA VAL A 19 -3.57 4.32 -15.77
C VAL A 19 -2.35 5.03 -16.32
N ASP A 20 -2.44 6.36 -16.44
CA ASP A 20 -1.33 7.23 -16.81
C ASP A 20 -0.70 7.85 -15.56
N ALA A 21 0.26 7.14 -14.95
CA ALA A 21 1.00 7.61 -13.78
C ALA A 21 2.10 8.63 -14.12
N THR A 22 2.15 9.12 -15.36
CA THR A 22 2.99 10.29 -15.71
C THR A 22 2.34 11.60 -15.29
N LYS A 23 1.03 11.56 -15.03
CA LYS A 23 0.17 12.66 -14.60
C LYS A 23 -0.28 12.45 -13.15
N GLU A 24 -1.05 13.42 -12.64
CA GLU A 24 -1.73 13.26 -11.37
C GLU A 24 -2.82 12.19 -11.48
N VAL A 25 -2.76 11.21 -10.58
CA VAL A 25 -3.73 10.13 -10.43
C VAL A 25 -4.60 10.45 -9.22
N ASP A 26 -5.90 10.27 -9.34
CA ASP A 26 -6.83 10.53 -8.25
C ASP A 26 -6.63 9.54 -7.09
N GLN A 27 -7.00 9.96 -5.88
CA GLN A 27 -6.75 9.16 -4.66
C GLN A 27 -7.49 7.82 -4.65
N ALA A 28 -8.67 7.72 -5.29
CA ALA A 28 -9.43 6.47 -5.34
C ALA A 28 -8.73 5.45 -6.26
N THR A 29 -8.22 5.91 -7.40
CA THR A 29 -7.38 5.09 -8.29
C THR A 29 -6.07 4.71 -7.59
N CYS A 30 -5.43 5.61 -6.85
CA CYS A 30 -4.24 5.27 -6.03
C CYS A 30 -4.53 4.15 -5.03
N LEU A 31 -5.68 4.19 -4.34
CA LEU A 31 -6.07 3.10 -3.44
C LEU A 31 -6.32 1.79 -4.19
N ALA A 32 -7.02 1.82 -5.32
CA ALA A 32 -7.27 0.64 -6.12
C ALA A 32 -5.96 0.00 -6.62
N LEU A 33 -4.99 0.84 -7.03
CA LEU A 33 -3.65 0.41 -7.43
C LEU A 33 -2.89 -0.21 -6.26
N LEU A 34 -2.92 0.42 -5.09
CA LEU A 34 -2.26 -0.08 -3.88
C LEU A 34 -2.79 -1.45 -3.45
N GLU A 35 -4.07 -1.73 -3.68
CA GLU A 35 -4.67 -3.03 -3.37
C GLU A 35 -4.46 -4.09 -4.46
N SER A 36 -4.01 -3.66 -5.64
CA SER A 36 -3.80 -4.54 -6.78
C SER A 36 -2.43 -5.20 -6.73
N ARG A 37 -2.41 -6.50 -6.49
CA ARG A 37 -1.18 -7.32 -6.59
C ARG A 37 -0.54 -7.28 -7.98
N ALA A 38 -1.32 -6.97 -9.01
CA ALA A 38 -0.81 -6.86 -10.38
C ALA A 38 -0.03 -5.55 -10.60
N PHE A 39 -0.03 -4.64 -9.62
CA PHE A 39 0.62 -3.34 -9.72
C PHE A 39 1.58 -3.09 -8.55
N PRO A 40 2.80 -3.66 -8.59
CA PRO A 40 3.80 -3.50 -7.52
C PRO A 40 4.54 -2.15 -7.56
N PHE A 41 4.10 -1.21 -8.39
CA PHE A 41 4.82 0.04 -8.66
C PHE A 41 4.28 1.24 -7.88
N ILE A 42 3.64 0.98 -6.74
CA ILE A 42 3.06 1.97 -5.84
C ILE A 42 3.49 1.67 -4.41
N SER A 43 3.75 2.73 -3.64
CA SER A 43 4.06 2.64 -2.21
C SER A 43 3.35 3.74 -1.42
N VAL A 44 3.03 3.42 -0.16
CA VAL A 44 2.42 4.38 0.78
C VAL A 44 3.47 5.37 1.28
N THR A 45 3.12 6.66 1.30
CA THR A 45 3.92 7.70 1.97
C THR A 45 3.16 8.22 3.21
N PRO A 46 3.84 8.91 4.15
CA PRO A 46 3.18 9.47 5.33
C PRO A 46 1.97 10.36 5.01
N GLU A 47 2.00 11.06 3.87
CA GLU A 47 0.94 11.95 3.43
C GLU A 47 -0.33 11.20 2.96
N ALA A 48 -0.27 9.89 2.67
CA ALA A 48 -1.47 9.08 2.40
C ALA A 48 -2.20 8.62 3.66
N ILE A 49 -1.56 8.62 4.83
CA ILE A 49 -2.14 8.08 6.07
C ILE A 49 -3.50 8.72 6.41
N PRO A 50 -3.69 10.05 6.32
CA PRO A 50 -4.99 10.66 6.58
C PRO A 50 -6.08 10.13 5.63
N PHE A 51 -5.75 9.98 4.34
CA PHE A 51 -6.68 9.46 3.34
C PHE A 51 -7.00 7.97 3.56
N LEU A 52 -6.02 7.15 3.93
CA LEU A 52 -6.24 5.73 4.23
C LEU A 52 -7.13 5.54 5.47
N LYS A 53 -6.99 6.43 6.47
CA LYS A 53 -7.86 6.46 7.66
C LYS A 53 -9.31 6.85 7.30
N THR A 54 -9.50 7.86 6.45
CA THR A 54 -10.85 8.27 6.01
C THR A 54 -11.52 7.27 5.07
N SER A 55 -10.73 6.48 4.34
CA SER A 55 -11.20 5.41 3.45
C SER A 55 -11.82 4.20 4.16
N LYS A 56 -11.86 4.20 5.52
CA LYS A 56 -12.50 3.18 6.36
C LYS A 56 -12.14 1.74 5.96
N LEU A 57 -10.85 1.48 5.75
CA LEU A 57 -10.37 0.16 5.37
C LEU A 57 -10.72 -0.90 6.43
N ASN A 58 -11.32 -2.00 5.99
CA ASN A 58 -11.51 -3.19 6.81
C ASN A 58 -10.13 -3.73 7.23
N GLN A 59 -10.05 -4.31 8.42
CA GLN A 59 -8.89 -5.06 8.90
C GLN A 59 -8.33 -6.05 7.87
N LYS A 60 -9.17 -6.76 7.11
CA LYS A 60 -8.72 -7.66 6.03
C LYS A 60 -8.00 -6.93 4.90
N ARG A 61 -8.46 -5.72 4.53
CA ARG A 61 -7.82 -4.89 3.51
C ARG A 61 -6.46 -4.40 4.01
N VAL A 62 -6.41 -3.88 5.23
CA VAL A 62 -5.15 -3.45 5.86
C VAL A 62 -4.15 -4.61 6.00
N ALA A 63 -4.61 -5.80 6.41
CA ALA A 63 -3.77 -6.99 6.46
C ALA A 63 -3.18 -7.35 5.08
N ASN A 64 -3.99 -7.31 4.03
CA ASN A 64 -3.54 -7.56 2.66
C ASN A 64 -2.51 -6.53 2.19
N LEU A 65 -2.70 -5.26 2.56
CA LEU A 65 -1.75 -4.19 2.26
C LEU A 65 -0.42 -4.43 2.97
N ILE A 66 -0.44 -4.77 4.26
CA ILE A 66 0.77 -5.11 5.02
C ILE A 66 1.53 -6.27 4.38
N LEU A 67 0.81 -7.32 3.94
CA LEU A 67 1.44 -8.47 3.29
C LEU A 67 2.08 -8.12 1.93
N GLN A 68 1.52 -7.14 1.23
CA GLN A 68 2.02 -6.65 -0.07
C GLN A 68 3.15 -5.64 0.07
N ALA A 69 3.28 -5.00 1.23
CA ALA A 69 4.33 -4.02 1.49
C ALA A 69 5.72 -4.58 1.19
N THR A 70 6.56 -3.76 0.58
CA THR A 70 7.91 -4.16 0.13
C THR A 70 9.01 -3.64 1.04
N THR A 71 8.70 -2.66 1.89
CA THR A 71 9.66 -2.05 2.82
C THR A 71 9.14 -2.09 4.27
N LYS A 72 10.06 -2.08 5.24
CA LYS A 72 9.71 -2.01 6.67
C LYS A 72 8.96 -0.72 7.01
N GLU A 73 9.34 0.38 6.36
CA GLU A 73 8.72 1.70 6.52
C GLU A 73 7.25 1.66 6.09
N GLU A 74 6.95 1.03 4.95
CA GLU A 74 5.57 0.88 4.47
C GLU A 74 4.73 0.02 5.42
N VAL A 75 5.30 -1.04 6.00
CA VAL A 75 4.62 -1.86 7.01
C VAL A 75 4.27 -1.02 8.25
N ALA A 76 5.20 -0.19 8.72
CA ALA A 76 4.96 0.69 9.87
C ALA A 76 3.86 1.73 9.57
N LEU A 77 3.91 2.36 8.39
CA LEU A 77 2.90 3.30 7.94
C LEU A 77 1.49 2.67 7.87
N LEU A 78 1.39 1.45 7.34
CA LEU A 78 0.10 0.73 7.27
C LEU A 78 -0.45 0.34 8.65
N LEU A 79 0.41 0.08 9.64
CA LEU A 79 -0.01 -0.13 11.03
C LEU A 79 -0.59 1.14 11.68
N GLU A 80 -0.13 2.32 11.27
CA GLU A 80 -0.68 3.59 11.76
C GLU A 80 -2.09 3.85 11.23
N VAL A 81 -2.45 3.29 10.07
CA VAL A 81 -3.82 3.37 9.53
C VAL A 81 -4.81 2.68 10.46
N LYS A 82 -4.45 1.50 10.96
CA LYS A 82 -5.29 0.73 11.88
C LYS A 82 -4.45 -0.26 12.69
N THR A 83 -4.39 -0.05 14.00
CA THR A 83 -3.67 -0.96 14.92
C THR A 83 -4.65 -1.92 15.60
N THR A 84 -4.42 -3.22 15.45
CA THR A 84 -5.10 -4.27 16.22
C THR A 84 -4.11 -5.39 16.53
N LYS A 85 -4.33 -6.16 17.61
CA LYS A 85 -3.43 -7.28 17.97
C LYS A 85 -3.15 -8.24 16.80
N ALA A 86 -4.15 -8.51 15.96
CA ALA A 86 -3.98 -9.38 14.81
C ALA A 86 -3.17 -8.71 13.69
N LEU A 87 -3.35 -7.42 13.43
CA LEU A 87 -2.54 -6.69 12.43
C LEU A 87 -1.08 -6.56 12.87
N THR A 88 -0.83 -6.35 14.17
CA THR A 88 0.53 -6.32 14.73
C THR A 88 1.26 -7.64 14.46
N ARG A 89 0.63 -8.78 14.72
CA ARG A 89 1.23 -10.10 14.44
C ARG A 89 1.55 -10.32 12.95
N ILE A 90 0.66 -9.88 12.06
CA ILE A 90 0.85 -9.97 10.62
C ILE A 90 2.03 -9.08 10.19
N ALA A 91 2.11 -7.86 10.73
CA ALA A 91 3.20 -6.94 10.47
C ALA A 91 4.54 -7.49 10.99
N GLU A 92 4.60 -8.03 12.20
CA GLU A 92 5.80 -8.68 12.76
C GLU A 92 6.29 -9.82 11.86
N THR A 93 5.36 -10.70 11.44
CA THR A 93 5.69 -11.81 10.53
C THR A 93 6.28 -11.28 9.21
N LYS A 94 5.67 -10.24 8.64
CA LYS A 94 6.15 -9.63 7.40
C LYS A 94 7.50 -8.94 7.57
N LEU A 95 7.72 -8.24 8.68
CA LEU A 95 9.01 -7.61 8.99
C LEU A 95 10.12 -8.65 9.07
N ASN A 96 9.88 -9.78 9.74
CA ASN A 96 10.83 -10.89 9.80
C ASN A 96 11.14 -11.45 8.39
N THR A 97 10.12 -11.67 7.55
CA THR A 97 10.33 -12.13 6.17
C THR A 97 11.17 -11.14 5.35
N LEU A 98 10.93 -9.83 5.55
CA LEU A 98 11.72 -8.79 4.91
C LEU A 98 13.17 -8.76 5.45
N GLU A 99 13.42 -9.13 6.71
CA GLU A 99 14.78 -9.22 7.27
C GLU A 99 15.57 -10.42 6.74
N GLU A 100 14.93 -11.59 6.68
CA GLU A 100 15.56 -12.81 6.17
C GLU A 100 15.85 -12.74 4.67
N SER A 101 15.07 -11.99 3.89
CA SER A 101 15.27 -11.84 2.45
C SER A 101 16.53 -11.04 2.06
N PHE A 102 17.18 -10.38 3.02
CA PHE A 102 18.43 -9.62 2.82
C PHE A 102 19.62 -10.18 3.63
N SER A 103 19.50 -11.38 4.21
CA SER A 103 20.58 -12.12 4.88
C SER A 103 21.09 -13.26 4.00
#